data_AF-A0A9C9GZ80-F1
#
_entry.id   AF-A0A9C9GZ80-F1
#
_cell.length_a   1.000
_cell.length_b   1.000
_cell.length_c   1.000
_cell.angle_alpha   90.00
_cell.angle_beta   90.00
_cell.angle_gamma   90.00
#
_symmetry.space_group_name_H-M   'P 1'
#
loop_
_entity.id
_entity.type
_entity.pdbx_description
1 polymer ?
#
loop_
_entity_poly.entity_id
_entity_poly.type
_entity_poly.pdbx_seq_one_letter_code
_entity_poly.pdbx_strand_id
1 'polypeptide(L)'
;MEQYIKTLADWTGTNTWMVQVFIVVFVAMLADLVKRRLVKRLLRRLSHTHNPWDDALLQAAARPLTLLIWVVGITFAADIVRAESDAAIFNAIGPIRQVGVIIAGSWFLVRLTAGLQETVIERGLA
;
A
#
# COMPACT_ATOMS: atom_id res chain seq x y z
N MET A 1 -2.67 -22.77 10.96
CA MET A 1 -1.82 -21.57 11.15
C MET A 1 -1.74 -21.18 12.62
N GLU A 2 -2.86 -21.18 13.34
CA GLU A 2 -2.90 -20.78 14.76
C GLU A 2 -2.01 -21.62 15.70
N GLN A 3 -1.91 -22.93 15.47
CA GLN A 3 -1.05 -23.82 16.28
C GLN A 3 0.43 -23.44 16.20
N TYR A 4 0.91 -23.03 15.02
CA TYR A 4 2.29 -22.58 14.81
C TYR A 4 2.55 -21.21 15.45
N ILE A 5 1.57 -20.30 15.41
CA ILE A 5 1.69 -18.98 16.04
C ILE A 5 1.74 -19.14 17.57
N LYS A 6 0.91 -20.02 18.15
CA LYS A 6 0.97 -20.32 19.59
C LYS A 6 2.32 -20.87 20.04
N THR A 7 2.88 -21.82 19.30
CA THR A 7 4.21 -22.39 19.66
C THR A 7 5.32 -21.35 19.63
N LEU A 8 5.27 -20.40 18.69
CA LEU A 8 6.22 -19.29 18.61
C LEU A 8 6.00 -18.27 19.74
N ALA A 9 4.75 -17.94 20.04
CA ALA A 9 4.38 -17.01 21.12
C ALA A 9 4.79 -17.55 22.51
N ASP A 10 4.59 -18.84 22.76
CA ASP A 10 4.95 -19.51 24.00
C ASP A 10 6.48 -19.57 24.19
N TRP A 11 7.24 -19.76 23.10
CA TRP A 11 8.71 -19.73 23.13
C TRP A 11 9.30 -18.32 23.37
N THR A 12 8.59 -17.27 22.95
CA THR A 12 9.04 -15.87 23.13
C THR A 12 8.48 -15.22 24.39
N GLY A 13 7.61 -15.90 25.15
CA GLY A 13 6.92 -15.35 26.31
C GLY A 13 6.02 -14.14 25.98
N THR A 14 5.61 -14.01 24.71
CA THR A 14 4.91 -12.83 24.18
C THR A 14 3.48 -13.17 23.80
N ASN A 15 2.55 -12.22 23.91
CA ASN A 15 1.14 -12.46 23.54
C ASN A 15 0.97 -12.76 22.04
N THR A 16 0.09 -13.70 21.71
CA THR A 16 -0.17 -14.16 20.34
C THR A 16 -0.55 -13.01 19.38
N TRP A 17 -1.32 -12.03 19.85
CA TRP A 17 -1.72 -10.86 19.06
C TRP A 17 -0.53 -9.99 18.63
N MET A 18 0.53 -9.89 19.44
CA MET A 18 1.72 -9.10 19.08
C MET A 18 2.46 -9.74 17.90
N VAL A 19 2.56 -11.08 17.89
CA VAL A 19 3.16 -11.83 16.79
C VAL A 19 2.33 -11.64 15.51
N GLN A 20 1.00 -11.66 15.61
CA GLN A 20 0.12 -11.40 14.46
C GLN A 20 0.30 -9.98 13.90
N VAL A 21 0.34 -8.96 14.75
CA VAL A 21 0.60 -7.56 14.34
C VAL A 21 1.96 -7.46 13.63
N PHE A 22 3.00 -8.07 14.19
CA PHE A 22 4.32 -8.08 13.59
C PHE A 22 4.32 -8.72 12.19
N ILE A 23 3.67 -9.88 12.03
CA ILE A 23 3.55 -10.56 10.74
C ILE A 23 2.84 -9.67 9.72
N VAL A 24 1.74 -9.01 10.10
CA VAL A 24 0.97 -8.13 9.22
C VAL A 24 1.81 -6.95 8.76
N VAL A 25 2.45 -6.24 9.69
CA VAL A 25 3.31 -5.10 9.36
C VAL A 25 4.49 -5.53 8.50
N PHE A 26 5.08 -6.69 8.81
CA PHE A 26 6.17 -7.27 8.03
C PHE A 26 5.73 -7.58 6.59
N VAL A 27 4.57 -8.21 6.41
CA VAL A 27 3.99 -8.49 5.07
C VAL A 27 3.68 -7.19 4.33
N ALA A 28 3.12 -6.18 5.00
CA ALA A 28 2.87 -4.87 4.38
C ALA A 28 4.18 -4.20 3.93
N MET A 29 5.23 -4.27 4.75
CA MET A 29 6.55 -3.75 4.42
C MET A 29 7.19 -4.52 3.25
N LEU A 30 7.05 -5.85 3.21
CA LEU A 30 7.48 -6.67 2.08
C LEU A 30 6.71 -6.31 0.80
N ALA A 31 5.39 -6.09 0.88
CA ALA A 31 4.59 -5.65 -0.25
C ALA A 31 5.07 -4.29 -0.78
N ASP A 32 5.38 -3.33 0.11
CA ASP A 32 5.94 -2.04 -0.28
C ASP A 32 7.29 -2.20 -1.01
N LEU A 33 8.16 -3.08 -0.51
CA LEU A 33 9.45 -3.39 -1.12
C LEU A 33 9.29 -4.04 -2.50
N VAL A 34 8.40 -5.03 -2.62
CA VAL A 34 8.09 -5.72 -3.90
C VAL A 34 7.55 -4.70 -4.90
N LYS A 35 6.61 -3.85 -4.48
CA LYS A 35 6.07 -2.79 -5.34
C LYS A 35 7.16 -1.83 -5.81
N ARG A 36 8.06 -1.37 -4.94
CA ARG A 36 9.21 -0.53 -5.33
C ARG A 36 10.12 -1.23 -6.33
N ARG A 37 10.38 -2.53 -6.14
CA ARG A 37 11.17 -3.35 -7.07
C ARG A 37 10.46 -3.50 -8.43
N LEU A 38 9.16 -3.73 -8.43
CA LEU A 38 8.35 -3.91 -9.64
C LEU A 38 8.28 -2.62 -10.45
N VAL A 39 7.97 -1.49 -9.81
CA VAL A 39 7.97 -0.16 -10.45
C VAL A 39 9.34 0.14 -11.05
N LYS A 40 10.45 -0.08 -10.33
CA LYS A 40 11.81 0.13 -10.86
C LYS A 40 12.11 -0.77 -12.06
N ARG A 41 11.68 -2.03 -12.04
CA ARG A 41 11.87 -2.96 -13.18
C ARG A 41 11.04 -2.55 -14.39
N LEU A 42 9.79 -2.14 -14.16
CA LEU A 42 8.89 -1.68 -15.22
C LEU A 42 9.42 -0.41 -15.85
N LEU A 43 9.86 0.57 -15.06
CA LEU A 43 10.49 1.81 -15.57
C LEU A 43 11.72 1.52 -16.45
N ARG A 44 12.58 0.57 -16.05
CA ARG A 44 13.75 0.16 -16.84
C ARG A 44 13.39 -0.57 -18.14
N ARG A 45 12.25 -1.25 -18.19
CA ARG A 45 11.77 -1.91 -19.42
C ARG A 45 11.08 -0.89 -20.32
N LEU A 46 10.28 -0.01 -19.74
CA LEU A 46 9.56 1.02 -20.46
C LEU A 46 10.49 2.07 -21.05
N SER A 47 11.63 2.38 -20.43
CA SER A 47 12.65 3.23 -21.04
C SER A 47 13.21 2.70 -22.38
N HIS A 48 13.03 1.40 -22.68
CA HIS A 48 13.40 0.82 -23.99
C HIS A 48 12.26 0.88 -25.02
N THR A 49 11.02 1.17 -24.60
CA THR A 49 9.85 1.31 -25.47
C THR A 49 9.39 2.76 -25.50
N HIS A 50 9.25 3.36 -26.69
CA HIS A 50 8.92 4.78 -26.87
C HIS A 50 7.46 5.17 -26.52
N ASN A 51 6.83 4.49 -25.55
CA ASN A 51 5.43 4.71 -25.16
C ASN A 51 5.29 5.53 -23.85
N PRO A 52 5.09 6.85 -23.93
CA PRO A 52 5.02 7.73 -22.76
C PRO A 52 3.71 7.57 -21.97
N TRP A 53 2.67 6.99 -22.56
CA TRP A 53 1.40 6.72 -21.87
C TRP A 53 1.60 5.71 -20.74
N ASP A 54 2.42 4.68 -20.97
CA ASP A 54 2.71 3.65 -19.97
C ASP A 54 3.57 4.21 -18.84
N ASP A 55 4.56 5.05 -19.15
CA ASP A 55 5.40 5.71 -18.16
C ASP A 55 4.61 6.68 -17.28
N ALA A 56 3.74 7.49 -17.86
CA ALA A 56 2.86 8.40 -17.13
C ALA A 56 1.92 7.63 -16.17
N LEU A 57 1.30 6.54 -16.65
CA LEU A 57 0.45 5.65 -15.84
C LEU A 57 1.22 5.04 -14.66
N LEU A 58 2.40 4.48 -14.92
CA LEU A 58 3.19 3.81 -13.89
C LEU A 58 3.68 4.79 -12.81
N GLN A 59 4.13 5.97 -13.23
CA GLN A 59 4.58 7.01 -12.33
C GLN A 59 3.43 7.56 -11.50
N ALA A 60 2.25 7.77 -12.10
CA ALA A 60 1.05 8.22 -11.42
C ALA A 60 0.61 7.22 -10.34
N ALA A 61 0.57 5.92 -10.66
CA ALA A 61 0.14 4.85 -9.76
C ALA A 61 1.10 4.56 -8.59
N ALA A 62 2.41 4.79 -8.75
CA ALA A 62 3.40 4.36 -7.77
C ALA A 62 3.21 4.97 -6.36
N ARG A 63 2.89 6.27 -6.26
CA ARG A 63 2.69 6.94 -4.96
C ARG A 63 1.36 6.57 -4.29
N PRO A 64 0.20 6.63 -4.97
CA PRO A 64 -1.08 6.15 -4.43
C PRO A 64 -1.03 4.70 -3.94
N LEU A 65 -0.37 3.81 -4.69
CA LEU A 65 -0.24 2.41 -4.30
C LEU A 65 0.61 2.23 -3.03
N THR A 66 1.59 3.11 -2.81
CA THR A 66 2.34 3.18 -1.54
C THR A 66 1.41 3.48 -0.38
N LEU A 67 0.56 4.50 -0.54
CA LEU A 67 -0.38 4.93 0.48
C LEU A 67 -1.40 3.81 0.78
N LEU A 68 -1.92 3.12 -0.23
CA LEU A 68 -2.82 1.99 -0.04
C LEU A 68 -2.22 0.87 0.79
N ILE A 69 -0.98 0.45 0.48
CA ILE A 69 -0.30 -0.62 1.22
C ILE A 69 -0.18 -0.24 2.71
N TRP A 70 0.20 1.00 3.01
CA TRP A 70 0.32 1.47 4.38
C TRP A 70 -1.02 1.60 5.09
N VAL A 71 -2.03 2.19 4.44
CA VAL A 71 -3.38 2.32 5.01
C VAL A 71 -3.94 0.95 5.35
N VAL A 72 -3.88 -0.01 4.42
CA VAL A 72 -4.39 -1.37 4.65
C VAL A 72 -3.57 -2.09 5.73
N GLY A 73 -2.24 -2.03 5.68
CA GLY A 73 -1.38 -2.70 6.66
C GLY A 73 -1.58 -2.19 8.08
N ILE A 74 -1.62 -0.87 8.27
CA ILE A 74 -1.81 -0.23 9.58
C ILE A 74 -3.22 -0.50 10.11
N THR A 75 -4.25 -0.33 9.28
CA THR A 75 -5.64 -0.54 9.73
C THR A 75 -5.91 -2.00 10.06
N PHE A 76 -5.31 -2.94 9.33
CA PHE A 76 -5.42 -4.36 9.66
C PHE A 76 -4.67 -4.73 10.95
N ALA A 77 -3.48 -4.18 11.16
CA ALA A 77 -2.76 -4.33 12.43
C ALA A 77 -3.57 -3.75 13.60
N ALA A 78 -4.20 -2.59 13.41
CA ALA A 78 -5.07 -1.98 14.40
C ALA A 78 -6.33 -2.82 14.68
N ASP A 79 -6.91 -3.48 13.67
CA ASP A 79 -8.05 -4.40 13.85
C ASP A 79 -7.67 -5.61 14.73
N ILE A 80 -6.43 -6.11 14.64
CA ILE A 80 -5.93 -7.18 15.54
C ILE A 80 -5.82 -6.66 16.98
N VAL A 81 -5.28 -5.46 17.17
CA VAL A 81 -5.15 -4.85 18.51
C VAL A 81 -6.52 -4.54 19.12
N ARG A 82 -7.48 -4.12 18.29
CA ARG A 82 -8.87 -3.86 18.71
C ARG A 82 -9.53 -5.09 19.33
N ALA A 83 -9.25 -6.28 18.79
CA ALA A 83 -9.83 -7.52 19.32
C ALA A 83 -9.39 -7.80 20.78
N GLU A 84 -8.27 -7.21 21.22
CA GLU A 84 -7.71 -7.37 22.57
C GLU A 84 -7.99 -6.16 23.47
N SER A 85 -8.24 -4.99 22.88
CA SER A 85 -8.45 -3.73 23.59
C SER A 85 -9.73 -3.08 23.10
N ASP A 86 -10.80 -3.19 23.91
CA ASP A 86 -12.17 -2.69 23.66
C ASP A 86 -12.27 -1.14 23.64
N ALA A 87 -11.20 -0.46 23.24
CA ALA A 87 -11.13 0.99 23.20
C ALA A 87 -11.94 1.57 22.02
N ALA A 88 -12.78 2.56 22.31
CA ALA A 88 -13.66 3.21 21.33
C ALA A 88 -12.90 3.85 20.15
N ILE A 89 -11.62 4.20 20.31
CA ILE A 89 -10.78 4.76 19.24
C ILE A 89 -10.66 3.81 18.03
N PHE A 90 -10.74 2.50 18.26
CA PHE A 90 -10.61 1.51 17.20
C PHE A 90 -11.89 1.35 16.34
N ASN A 91 -13.02 1.94 16.77
CA ASN A 91 -14.22 2.00 15.92
C ASN A 91 -13.99 2.86 14.66
N ALA A 92 -13.03 3.80 14.72
CA ALA A 92 -12.69 4.66 13.60
C ALA A 92 -11.81 3.98 12.53
N ILE A 93 -11.27 2.78 12.79
CA ILE A 93 -10.39 2.07 11.83
C ILE A 93 -11.08 1.85 10.48
N GLY A 94 -12.31 1.35 10.51
CA GLY A 94 -13.10 1.08 9.30
C GLY A 94 -13.29 2.33 8.44
N PRO A 95 -13.84 3.43 9.00
CA PRO A 95 -13.93 4.72 8.31
C PRO A 95 -12.58 5.25 7.80
N ILE A 96 -11.52 5.18 8.61
CA ILE A 96 -10.18 5.65 8.21
C ILE A 96 -9.67 4.87 7.00
N ARG A 97 -9.84 3.54 6.98
CA ARG A 97 -9.46 2.69 5.85
C ARG A 97 -10.21 3.11 4.58
N GLN A 98 -11.52 3.31 4.66
CA GLN A 98 -12.34 3.72 3.51
C GLN A 98 -11.91 5.08 2.96
N VAL A 99 -11.74 6.07 3.84
CA VAL A 99 -11.28 7.42 3.45
C VAL A 99 -9.88 7.36 2.85
N GLY A 100 -8.97 6.58 3.43
CA GLY A 100 -7.62 6.40 2.91
C GLY A 100 -7.61 5.79 1.50
N VAL A 101 -8.49 4.82 1.23
CA VAL A 101 -8.65 4.23 -0.11
C VAL A 101 -9.19 5.26 -1.11
N ILE A 102 -10.19 6.05 -0.72
CA ILE A 102 -10.75 7.11 -1.56
C ILE A 102 -9.68 8.16 -1.88
N ILE A 103 -8.95 8.63 -0.89
CA ILE A 103 -7.85 9.60 -1.08
C ILE A 103 -6.80 9.04 -2.02
N ALA A 104 -6.41 7.77 -1.88
CA ALA A 104 -5.47 7.13 -2.79
C ALA A 104 -6.00 7.11 -4.23
N GLY A 105 -7.26 6.70 -4.42
CA GLY A 105 -7.90 6.66 -5.73
C GLY A 105 -7.98 8.03 -6.39
N SER A 106 -8.47 9.03 -5.66
CA SER A 106 -8.52 10.42 -6.14
C SER A 106 -7.14 10.96 -6.48
N TRP A 107 -6.14 10.71 -5.63
CA TRP A 107 -4.77 11.14 -5.89
C TRP A 107 -4.16 10.45 -7.11
N PHE A 108 -4.46 9.18 -7.33
CA PHE A 108 -4.08 8.46 -8.53
C PHE A 108 -4.65 9.12 -9.78
N LEU A 109 -5.96 9.41 -9.79
CA LEU A 109 -6.63 10.02 -10.94
C LEU A 109 -6.07 11.40 -11.26
N VAL A 110 -5.93 12.28 -10.26
CA VAL A 110 -5.37 13.63 -10.44
C VAL A 110 -3.96 13.56 -11.03
N ARG A 111 -3.14 12.62 -10.54
CA ARG A 111 -1.77 12.48 -11.02
C ARG A 111 -1.68 11.86 -12.41
N LEU A 112 -2.62 10.96 -12.72
CA LEU A 112 -2.73 10.38 -14.05
C LEU A 112 -3.08 11.45 -15.07
N THR A 113 -4.12 12.26 -14.82
CA THR A 113 -4.52 13.32 -15.75
C THR A 113 -3.39 14.33 -15.97
N ALA A 114 -2.68 14.72 -14.91
CA ALA A 114 -1.53 15.62 -15.01
C ALA A 114 -0.40 15.04 -15.86
N GLY A 115 -0.04 13.76 -15.67
CA GLY A 115 1.00 13.10 -16.45
C GLY A 115 0.63 12.92 -17.93
N LEU A 116 -0.66 12.68 -18.22
CA LEU A 116 -1.16 12.60 -19.59
C LEU A 116 -1.11 13.97 -20.29
N GLN A 117 -1.46 15.05 -19.60
CA GLN A 117 -1.38 16.40 -20.16
C GLN A 117 0.05 16.78 -20.54
N GLU A 118 1.01 16.51 -19.67
CA GLU A 118 2.44 16.76 -19.92
C GLU A 118 2.92 16.00 -21.17
N THR A 119 2.54 14.72 -21.27
CA THR A 119 2.87 13.86 -22.42
C THR A 119 2.28 14.37 -23.74
N VAL A 120 1.05 14.91 -23.72
CA VAL A 120 0.37 15.44 -24.92
C VAL A 120 0.99 16.75 -25.38
N ILE A 121 1.29 17.66 -24.45
CA ILE A 121 1.89 18.97 -24.75
C ILE A 121 3.31 18.80 -25.32
N GLU A 122 4.11 17.90 -24.73
CA GLU A 122 5.48 17.63 -25.18
C GLU A 122 5.55 17.11 -26.63
N ARG A 123 4.46 16.49 -27.12
CA ARG A 123 4.36 15.96 -28.50
C ARG A 123 3.73 16.92 -29.51
N GLY A 124 3.31 18.13 -29.12
CA GLY A 124 2.74 19.11 -30.04
C GLY A 124 1.47 18.65 -30.76
N LEU A 125 0.68 17.78 -30.13
CA LEU A 125 -0.60 17.27 -30.68
C LEU A 125 -1.79 18.19 -30.37
N ALA A 126 -1.56 19.48 -30.12
CA ALA A 126 -2.57 20.49 -29.83
C ALA A 126 -2.51 21.63 -30.85
#